data_AF-A0A5N5SMQ8-F1
#
_entry.id   AF-A0A5N5SMQ8-F1
#
_cell.length_a   1.000
_cell.length_b   1.000
_cell.length_c   1.000
_cell.angle_alpha   90.00
_cell.angle_beta   90.00
_cell.angle_gamma   90.00
#
_symmetry.space_group_name_H-M   'P 1'
#
loop_
_entity.id
_entity.type
_entity.pdbx_description
1 polymer ?
#
loop_
_entity_poly.entity_id
_entity_poly.type
_entity_poly.pdbx_seq_one_letter_code
_entity_poly.pdbx_strand_id
1 'polypeptide(L)'
;MRSHLHDALEFIADVHTITKVKSTCRSTVGLNEDTLGGLIKAGVAQYLALEITRGNNRDSRTIAKYLPWLQSAPTAVQQGPKEFIECVVHIRLLSWLLLGSLTHTCLVGPNASIQCQPVPPEASCHIADHIQVILAGFPEHSKNTVQHIFQFVQLWTLYLEQGAGSPASEFHTSICAILTDFWAKITPAILQLVSHSKVLGEMVALHLMSLMEALQECQSSVLTKLIPLWAPVLYTQHAKMPGQLLVRLRACQDAPPPSVDRSPCPSGSLGQPTSVALPSLSRWLHRLQFKMGQIEMQSSAAIQFYSV
;
A
#
# COMPACT_ATOMS: atom_id res chain seq x y z
N MET A 1 3.39 16.71 -20.89
CA MET A 1 3.06 15.64 -19.92
C MET A 1 1.65 15.78 -19.33
N ARG A 2 1.18 16.97 -18.91
CA ARG A 2 -0.21 17.14 -18.37
C ARG A 2 -1.33 16.69 -19.32
N SER A 3 -1.12 16.77 -20.62
CA SER A 3 -2.02 16.24 -21.66
C SER A 3 -2.14 14.71 -21.66
N HIS A 4 -1.18 14.00 -21.06
CA HIS A 4 -1.03 12.54 -21.07
C HIS A 4 -1.31 11.90 -19.71
N LEU A 5 -2.04 12.60 -18.82
CA LEU A 5 -2.35 12.04 -17.49
C LEU A 5 -3.22 10.79 -17.58
N HIS A 6 -4.10 10.73 -18.57
CA HIS A 6 -4.90 9.53 -18.83
C HIS A 6 -4.02 8.38 -19.30
N ASP A 7 -3.15 8.61 -20.29
CA ASP A 7 -2.19 7.60 -20.77
C ASP A 7 -1.27 7.11 -19.64
N ALA A 8 -0.82 8.02 -18.76
CA ALA A 8 -0.02 7.67 -17.59
C ALA A 8 -0.80 6.80 -16.59
N LEU A 9 -2.09 7.08 -16.38
CA LEU A 9 -2.99 6.29 -15.54
C LEU A 9 -3.17 4.87 -16.12
N GLU A 10 -3.45 4.76 -17.42
CA GLU A 10 -3.58 3.47 -18.10
C GLU A 10 -2.28 2.67 -18.05
N PHE A 11 -1.14 3.34 -18.27
CA PHE A 11 0.18 2.74 -18.19
C PHE A 11 0.44 2.11 -16.82
N ILE A 12 0.07 2.80 -15.72
CA ILE A 12 0.25 2.25 -14.38
C ILE A 12 -0.83 1.23 -13.99
N ALA A 13 -2.03 1.28 -14.58
CA ALA A 13 -3.08 0.30 -14.35
C ALA A 13 -2.80 -1.05 -15.05
N ASP A 14 -2.19 -1.02 -16.24
CA ASP A 14 -1.93 -2.21 -17.04
C ASP A 14 -0.91 -3.15 -16.35
N VAL A 15 -1.37 -4.39 -16.11
CA VAL A 15 -0.59 -5.49 -15.52
C VAL A 15 0.57 -5.93 -16.41
N HIS A 16 0.42 -5.76 -17.72
CA HIS A 16 1.39 -6.23 -18.70
C HIS A 16 2.49 -5.20 -18.97
N THR A 17 2.37 -3.96 -18.46
CA THR A 17 3.33 -2.87 -18.69
C THR A 17 4.78 -3.29 -18.42
N ILE A 18 5.06 -3.91 -17.28
CA ILE A 18 6.43 -4.32 -16.92
C ILE A 18 6.96 -5.37 -17.91
N THR A 19 6.11 -6.31 -18.34
CA THR A 19 6.47 -7.35 -19.32
C THR A 19 6.75 -6.73 -20.70
N LYS A 20 5.91 -5.78 -21.14
CA LYS A 20 6.07 -5.03 -22.40
C LYS A 20 7.35 -4.18 -22.42
N VAL A 21 7.68 -3.52 -21.32
CA VAL A 21 8.93 -2.77 -21.18
C VAL A 21 10.12 -3.73 -21.26
N LYS A 22 10.08 -4.85 -20.52
CA LYS A 22 11.13 -5.87 -20.55
C LYS A 22 11.34 -6.43 -21.96
N SER A 23 10.29 -6.68 -22.74
CA SER A 23 10.43 -7.17 -24.11
C SER A 23 11.00 -6.12 -25.09
N THR A 24 10.71 -4.84 -24.86
CA THR A 24 11.14 -3.72 -25.72
C THR A 24 12.59 -3.30 -25.45
N CYS A 25 13.04 -3.39 -24.20
CA CYS A 25 14.34 -2.89 -23.76
C CYS A 25 15.46 -3.94 -23.71
N ARG A 26 15.29 -5.12 -24.35
CA ARG A 26 16.26 -6.25 -24.37
C ARG A 26 17.66 -5.93 -24.92
N SER A 27 17.90 -4.69 -25.35
CA SER A 27 19.15 -4.24 -25.99
C SER A 27 19.75 -2.99 -25.34
N THR A 28 19.19 -2.49 -24.24
CA THR A 28 19.75 -1.34 -23.54
C THR A 28 20.86 -1.76 -22.59
N VAL A 29 22.11 -1.48 -22.96
CA VAL A 29 23.30 -1.78 -22.17
C VAL A 29 23.29 -0.96 -20.86
N GLY A 30 23.29 -1.66 -19.71
CA GLY A 30 23.64 -1.06 -18.41
C GLY A 30 22.54 -1.01 -17.33
N LEU A 31 21.30 -1.39 -17.62
CA LEU A 31 20.22 -1.49 -16.62
C LEU A 31 19.79 -2.95 -16.43
N ASN A 32 19.51 -3.35 -15.18
CA ASN A 32 19.00 -4.69 -14.91
C ASN A 32 17.56 -4.79 -15.46
N GLU A 33 17.36 -5.66 -16.46
CA GLU A 33 16.07 -5.85 -17.13
C GLU A 33 14.95 -6.26 -16.16
N ASP A 34 15.29 -6.93 -15.06
CA ASP A 34 14.33 -7.38 -14.04
C ASP A 34 13.85 -6.24 -13.12
N THR A 35 14.53 -5.09 -13.13
CA THR A 35 14.16 -3.92 -12.30
C THR A 35 13.66 -2.75 -13.12
N LEU A 36 14.06 -2.63 -14.38
CA LEU A 36 13.77 -1.49 -15.24
C LEU A 36 12.27 -1.17 -15.35
N GLY A 37 11.44 -2.16 -15.66
CA GLY A 37 10.00 -1.94 -15.81
C GLY A 37 9.32 -1.46 -14.53
N GLY A 38 9.72 -2.00 -13.38
CA GLY A 38 9.24 -1.53 -12.08
C GLY A 38 9.71 -0.11 -11.75
N LEU A 39 10.94 0.26 -12.11
CA LEU A 39 11.47 1.62 -11.94
C LEU A 39 10.72 2.65 -12.78
N ILE A 40 10.46 2.34 -14.06
CA ILE A 40 9.70 3.23 -14.94
C ILE A 40 8.27 3.40 -14.41
N LYS A 41 7.62 2.30 -14.01
CA LYS A 41 6.26 2.34 -13.47
C LYS A 41 6.18 3.16 -12.18
N ALA A 42 7.17 3.02 -11.28
CA ALA A 42 7.28 3.84 -10.08
C ALA A 42 7.46 5.33 -10.40
N GLY A 43 8.31 5.67 -11.38
CA GLY A 43 8.54 7.05 -11.81
C GLY A 43 7.29 7.70 -12.42
N VAL A 44 6.57 6.98 -13.27
CA VAL A 44 5.27 7.44 -13.83
C VAL A 44 4.24 7.61 -12.72
N ALA A 45 4.17 6.68 -11.77
CA ALA A 45 3.25 6.77 -10.65
C ALA A 45 3.55 7.97 -9.74
N GLN A 46 4.82 8.28 -9.49
CA GLN A 46 5.24 9.48 -8.77
C GLN A 46 4.84 10.76 -9.51
N TYR A 47 5.07 10.82 -10.82
CA TYR A 47 4.62 11.93 -11.65
C TYR A 47 3.09 12.13 -11.56
N LEU A 48 2.33 11.06 -11.73
CA LEU A 48 0.87 11.10 -11.67
C LEU A 48 0.38 11.54 -10.28
N ALA A 49 0.98 11.03 -9.20
CA ALA A 49 0.64 11.42 -7.83
C ALA A 49 0.80 12.93 -7.61
N LEU A 50 1.87 13.53 -8.12
CA LEU A 50 2.11 14.97 -8.03
C LEU A 50 1.12 15.79 -8.84
N GLU A 51 0.80 15.36 -10.06
CA GLU A 51 -0.15 16.09 -10.90
C GLU A 51 -1.59 16.01 -10.37
N ILE A 52 -1.99 14.84 -9.84
CA ILE A 52 -3.28 14.70 -9.15
C ILE A 52 -3.32 15.63 -7.93
N THR A 53 -2.27 15.63 -7.12
CA THR A 53 -2.15 16.49 -5.93
C THR A 53 -2.26 17.98 -6.31
N ARG A 54 -1.50 18.43 -7.32
CA ARG A 54 -1.51 19.83 -7.80
C ARG A 54 -2.87 20.26 -8.35
N GLY A 55 -3.60 19.33 -8.96
CA GLY A 55 -4.94 19.57 -9.47
C GLY A 55 -6.03 19.50 -8.41
N ASN A 56 -5.71 19.16 -7.15
CA ASN A 56 -6.69 18.92 -6.09
C ASN A 56 -7.00 20.17 -5.25
N ASN A 57 -7.21 21.33 -5.89
CA ASN A 57 -7.56 22.57 -5.19
C ASN A 57 -9.03 22.54 -4.74
N ARG A 58 -9.26 22.16 -3.47
CA ARG A 58 -10.50 22.15 -2.67
C ARG A 58 -11.69 21.31 -3.18
N ASP A 59 -11.89 21.14 -4.48
CA ASP A 59 -13.12 20.54 -5.04
C ASP A 59 -12.96 19.08 -5.50
N SER A 60 -11.82 18.42 -5.24
CA SER A 60 -11.58 17.04 -5.70
C SER A 60 -11.78 16.78 -7.21
N ARG A 61 -11.76 17.84 -8.03
CA ARG A 61 -12.05 17.80 -9.47
C ARG A 61 -11.16 16.82 -10.24
N THR A 62 -9.89 16.78 -9.87
CA THR A 62 -8.91 15.91 -10.54
C THR A 62 -9.15 14.43 -10.21
N ILE A 63 -9.54 14.14 -8.96
CA ILE A 63 -9.92 12.80 -8.53
C ILE A 63 -11.22 12.38 -9.20
N ALA A 64 -12.24 13.23 -9.21
CA ALA A 64 -13.50 12.96 -9.90
C ALA A 64 -13.29 12.69 -11.40
N LYS A 65 -12.27 13.30 -12.02
CA LYS A 65 -11.93 13.08 -13.43
C LYS A 65 -11.19 11.76 -13.68
N TYR A 66 -10.15 11.46 -12.89
CA TYR A 66 -9.24 10.36 -13.20
C TYR A 66 -9.47 9.10 -12.34
N LEU A 67 -10.09 9.25 -11.18
CA LEU A 67 -10.39 8.19 -10.22
C LEU A 67 -11.84 8.33 -9.68
N PRO A 68 -12.87 8.45 -10.55
CA PRO A 68 -14.25 8.69 -10.13
C PRO A 68 -14.78 7.61 -9.17
N TRP A 69 -14.28 6.38 -9.32
CA TRP A 69 -14.67 5.23 -8.52
C TRP A 69 -14.26 5.34 -7.03
N LEU A 70 -13.34 6.25 -6.66
CA LEU A 70 -13.04 6.52 -5.25
C LEU A 70 -14.20 7.18 -4.51
N GLN A 71 -15.16 7.74 -5.24
CA GLN A 71 -16.34 8.42 -4.71
C GLN A 71 -17.60 7.55 -4.73
N SER A 72 -17.51 6.32 -5.23
CA SER A 72 -18.62 5.38 -5.33
C SER A 72 -18.23 4.01 -4.76
N ALA A 73 -19.04 3.45 -3.87
CA ALA A 73 -18.85 2.08 -3.44
C ALA A 73 -19.16 1.10 -4.59
N PRO A 74 -18.43 -0.03 -4.69
CA PRO A 74 -18.86 -1.20 -5.46
C PRO A 74 -20.28 -1.61 -5.05
N THR A 75 -21.11 -2.02 -5.99
CA THR A 75 -22.53 -2.27 -5.77
C THR A 75 -22.77 -3.71 -5.35
N ALA A 76 -23.32 -3.95 -4.16
CA ALA A 76 -23.61 -5.30 -3.64
C ALA A 76 -24.52 -6.16 -4.56
N VAL A 77 -25.29 -5.54 -5.45
CA VAL A 77 -26.20 -6.21 -6.40
C VAL A 77 -25.47 -6.79 -7.62
N GLN A 78 -24.23 -6.37 -7.89
CA GLN A 78 -23.46 -6.76 -9.08
C GLN A 78 -22.15 -7.50 -8.76
N GLN A 79 -22.07 -8.15 -7.58
CA GLN A 79 -20.92 -8.94 -7.14
C GLN A 79 -20.73 -10.17 -8.04
N GLY A 80 -20.05 -9.96 -9.17
CA GLY A 80 -19.69 -10.98 -10.13
C GLY A 80 -18.22 -10.84 -10.56
N PRO A 81 -17.72 -11.75 -11.41
CA PRO A 81 -16.31 -11.79 -11.81
C PRO A 81 -15.78 -10.46 -12.38
N LYS A 82 -16.63 -9.70 -13.06
CA LYS A 82 -16.27 -8.39 -13.61
C LYS A 82 -15.95 -7.36 -12.52
N GLU A 83 -16.83 -7.18 -11.55
CA GLU A 83 -16.64 -6.22 -10.45
C GLU A 83 -15.43 -6.60 -9.59
N PHE A 84 -15.21 -7.90 -9.39
CA PHE A 84 -14.01 -8.41 -8.73
C PHE A 84 -12.73 -7.98 -9.48
N ILE A 85 -12.66 -8.21 -10.80
CA ILE A 85 -11.48 -7.86 -11.62
C ILE A 85 -11.25 -6.35 -11.58
N GLU A 86 -12.30 -5.54 -11.71
CA GLU A 86 -12.23 -4.08 -11.62
C GLU A 86 -11.68 -3.63 -10.26
N CYS A 87 -12.16 -4.20 -9.15
CA CYS A 87 -11.63 -3.91 -7.82
C CYS A 87 -10.14 -4.27 -7.70
N VAL A 88 -9.70 -5.42 -8.23
CA VAL A 88 -8.28 -5.80 -8.22
C VAL A 88 -7.43 -4.81 -9.01
N VAL A 89 -7.91 -4.35 -10.18
CA VAL A 89 -7.23 -3.31 -10.97
C VAL A 89 -7.13 -2.00 -10.18
N HIS A 90 -8.21 -1.57 -9.53
CA HIS A 90 -8.25 -0.36 -8.71
C HIS A 90 -7.24 -0.42 -7.54
N ILE A 91 -7.19 -1.53 -6.80
CA ILE A 91 -6.27 -1.70 -5.67
C ILE A 91 -4.80 -1.73 -6.13
N ARG A 92 -4.50 -2.37 -7.26
CA ARG A 92 -3.16 -2.38 -7.85
C ARG A 92 -2.73 -1.00 -8.34
N LEU A 93 -3.65 -0.30 -9.01
CA LEU A 93 -3.46 1.08 -9.47
C LEU A 93 -3.12 2.01 -8.30
N LEU A 94 -3.91 1.97 -7.22
CA LEU A 94 -3.64 2.77 -6.03
C LEU A 94 -2.31 2.38 -5.40
N SER A 95 -1.97 1.09 -5.33
CA SER A 95 -0.69 0.67 -4.75
C SER A 95 0.50 1.37 -5.43
N TRP A 96 0.51 1.44 -6.76
CA TRP A 96 1.55 2.19 -7.49
C TRP A 96 1.48 3.69 -7.22
N LEU A 97 0.28 4.28 -7.22
CA LEU A 97 0.08 5.70 -6.96
C LEU A 97 0.58 6.13 -5.57
N LEU A 98 0.24 5.35 -4.54
CA LEU A 98 0.67 5.58 -3.15
C LEU A 98 2.18 5.37 -2.98
N LEU A 99 2.75 4.35 -3.63
CA LEU A 99 4.20 4.15 -3.68
C LEU A 99 4.90 5.38 -4.27
N GLY A 100 4.39 5.93 -5.37
CA GLY A 100 4.92 7.13 -6.01
C GLY A 100 4.86 8.37 -5.10
N SER A 101 3.73 8.57 -4.42
CA SER A 101 3.56 9.64 -3.42
C SER A 101 4.56 9.51 -2.27
N LEU A 102 4.64 8.33 -1.64
CA LEU A 102 5.56 8.09 -0.52
C LEU A 102 7.03 8.24 -0.95
N THR A 103 7.37 7.79 -2.16
CA THR A 103 8.71 7.97 -2.73
C THR A 103 9.04 9.46 -2.89
N HIS A 104 8.09 10.28 -3.34
CA HIS A 104 8.29 11.73 -3.39
C HIS A 104 8.52 12.33 -1.99
N THR A 105 7.72 11.93 -1.01
CA THR A 105 7.89 12.35 0.39
C THR A 105 9.28 12.02 0.93
N CYS A 106 9.82 10.83 0.62
CA CYS A 106 11.19 10.47 0.99
C CYS A 106 12.27 11.29 0.28
N LEU A 107 12.05 11.69 -0.98
CA LEU A 107 13.05 12.43 -1.76
C LEU A 107 13.14 13.90 -1.36
N VAL A 108 12.00 14.55 -1.12
CA VAL A 108 11.96 16.00 -0.83
C VAL A 108 12.01 16.27 0.68
N GLY A 109 11.64 15.28 1.51
CA GLY A 109 11.65 15.39 2.95
C GLY A 109 10.60 16.37 3.50
N PRO A 110 10.73 16.78 4.78
CA PRO A 110 9.72 17.57 5.47
C PRO A 110 9.59 19.02 4.96
N ASN A 111 10.54 19.50 4.15
CA ASN A 111 10.55 20.86 3.62
C ASN A 111 9.89 20.97 2.23
N ALA A 112 9.14 19.95 1.81
CA ALA A 112 8.48 19.95 0.52
C ALA A 112 7.44 21.08 0.43
N SER A 113 7.48 21.86 -0.65
CA SER A 113 6.46 22.88 -0.93
C SER A 113 5.09 22.29 -1.26
N ILE A 114 5.05 21.00 -1.62
CA ILE A 114 3.84 20.25 -1.95
C ILE A 114 3.86 18.94 -1.16
N GLN A 115 2.86 18.77 -0.31
CA GLN A 115 2.57 17.50 0.31
C GLN A 115 1.84 16.60 -0.70
N CYS A 116 2.53 15.59 -1.22
CA CYS A 116 1.99 14.72 -2.27
C CYS A 116 0.91 13.79 -1.70
N GLN A 117 -0.35 14.20 -1.78
CA GLN A 117 -1.53 13.46 -1.30
C GLN A 117 -2.56 13.32 -2.43
N PRO A 118 -2.33 12.41 -3.40
CA PRO A 118 -3.24 12.22 -4.53
C PRO A 118 -4.58 11.56 -4.15
N VAL A 119 -4.60 10.78 -3.06
CA VAL A 119 -5.79 10.06 -2.57
C VAL A 119 -6.18 10.60 -1.20
N PRO A 120 -7.40 11.14 -1.04
CA PRO A 120 -7.85 11.75 0.21
C PRO A 120 -8.16 10.69 1.28
N PRO A 121 -7.91 10.96 2.57
CA PRO A 121 -8.29 10.07 3.67
C PRO A 121 -9.79 9.71 3.66
N GLU A 122 -10.64 10.62 3.18
CA GLU A 122 -12.09 10.45 3.06
C GLU A 122 -12.48 9.28 2.14
N ALA A 123 -11.59 8.85 1.23
CA ALA A 123 -11.83 7.69 0.37
C ALA A 123 -11.69 6.34 1.10
N SER A 124 -11.25 6.32 2.36
CA SER A 124 -10.99 5.09 3.13
C SER A 124 -12.16 4.11 3.13
N CYS A 125 -13.39 4.61 3.31
CA CYS A 125 -14.56 3.76 3.42
C CYS A 125 -14.86 3.01 2.11
N HIS A 126 -14.78 3.70 0.97
CA HIS A 126 -15.02 3.11 -0.36
C HIS A 126 -13.87 2.20 -0.79
N ILE A 127 -12.62 2.55 -0.46
CA ILE A 127 -11.47 1.67 -0.69
C ILE A 127 -11.64 0.37 0.10
N ALA A 128 -12.11 0.43 1.35
CA ALA A 128 -12.40 -0.77 2.12
C ALA A 128 -13.50 -1.63 1.48
N ASP A 129 -14.52 -1.02 0.86
CA ASP A 129 -15.54 -1.77 0.11
C ASP A 129 -14.95 -2.51 -1.10
N HIS A 130 -14.03 -1.89 -1.84
CA HIS A 130 -13.31 -2.56 -2.93
C HIS A 130 -12.52 -3.78 -2.40
N ILE A 131 -11.84 -3.63 -1.27
CA ILE A 131 -11.09 -4.74 -0.65
C ILE A 131 -12.05 -5.85 -0.20
N GLN A 132 -13.22 -5.50 0.34
CA GLN A 132 -14.21 -6.51 0.74
C GLN A 132 -14.73 -7.32 -0.44
N VAL A 133 -15.02 -6.69 -1.59
CA VAL A 133 -15.40 -7.42 -2.82
C VAL A 133 -14.31 -8.40 -3.22
N ILE A 134 -13.04 -7.98 -3.18
CA ILE A 134 -11.91 -8.85 -3.51
C ILE A 134 -11.78 -10.01 -2.52
N LEU A 135 -11.93 -9.76 -1.22
CA LEU A 135 -11.84 -10.81 -0.19
C LEU A 135 -12.99 -11.81 -0.29
N ALA A 136 -14.20 -11.34 -0.62
CA ALA A 136 -15.37 -12.19 -0.82
C ALA A 136 -15.24 -13.10 -2.06
N GLY A 137 -14.70 -12.57 -3.17
CA GLY A 137 -14.46 -13.34 -4.40
C GLY A 137 -13.18 -14.19 -4.40
N PHE A 138 -12.36 -14.11 -3.34
CA PHE A 138 -11.05 -14.78 -3.32
C PHE A 138 -11.08 -16.30 -3.51
N PRO A 139 -12.00 -17.08 -2.90
CA PRO A 139 -11.99 -18.54 -3.01
C PRO A 139 -11.95 -19.06 -4.46
N GLU A 140 -12.39 -18.24 -5.43
CA GLU A 140 -12.54 -18.59 -6.84
C GLU A 140 -11.42 -18.02 -7.75
N HIS A 141 -10.62 -17.05 -7.28
CA HIS A 141 -9.89 -16.13 -8.19
C HIS A 141 -8.41 -15.81 -7.83
N SER A 142 -7.64 -16.83 -7.41
CA SER A 142 -6.16 -16.85 -7.30
C SER A 142 -5.49 -16.30 -6.04
N LYS A 143 -4.42 -17.00 -5.63
CA LYS A 143 -3.51 -16.67 -4.51
C LYS A 143 -2.81 -15.32 -4.64
N ASN A 144 -2.59 -14.83 -5.88
CA ASN A 144 -1.87 -13.56 -6.11
C ASN A 144 -2.66 -12.35 -5.62
N THR A 145 -3.98 -12.46 -5.57
CA THR A 145 -4.89 -11.37 -5.18
C THR A 145 -4.72 -10.96 -3.71
N VAL A 146 -4.51 -11.92 -2.81
CA VAL A 146 -4.20 -11.65 -1.39
C VAL A 146 -2.91 -10.84 -1.25
N GLN A 147 -1.90 -11.09 -2.09
CA GLN A 147 -0.67 -10.33 -2.05
C GLN A 147 -0.90 -8.85 -2.39
N HIS A 148 -1.73 -8.58 -3.41
CA HIS A 148 -2.09 -7.21 -3.80
C HIS A 148 -2.84 -6.46 -2.69
N ILE A 149 -3.76 -7.14 -1.99
CA ILE A 149 -4.47 -6.55 -0.85
C ILE A 149 -3.49 -6.19 0.28
N PHE A 150 -2.65 -7.15 0.70
CA PHE A 150 -1.71 -6.91 1.80
C PHE A 150 -0.64 -5.86 1.46
N GLN A 151 -0.21 -5.82 0.20
CA GLN A 151 0.65 -4.78 -0.34
C GLN A 151 -0.01 -3.40 -0.27
N PHE A 152 -1.28 -3.31 -0.67
CA PHE A 152 -2.03 -2.07 -0.62
C PHE A 152 -2.25 -1.58 0.80
N VAL A 153 -2.71 -2.43 1.72
CA VAL A 153 -3.01 -1.98 3.10
C VAL A 153 -1.76 -1.58 3.89
N GLN A 154 -0.58 -2.15 3.56
CA GLN A 154 0.72 -1.65 4.03
C GLN A 154 0.96 -0.21 3.57
N LEU A 155 0.84 0.02 2.26
CA LEU A 155 1.02 1.33 1.63
C LEU A 155 0.01 2.35 2.15
N TRP A 156 -1.28 1.99 2.24
CA TRP A 156 -2.35 2.87 2.71
C TRP A 156 -2.11 3.34 4.14
N THR A 157 -1.75 2.40 5.03
CA THR A 157 -1.49 2.70 6.44
C THR A 157 -0.34 3.71 6.58
N LEU A 158 0.78 3.45 5.92
CA LEU A 158 1.94 4.34 5.96
C LEU A 158 1.70 5.64 5.20
N TYR A 159 1.00 5.61 4.07
CA TYR A 159 0.67 6.80 3.27
C TYR A 159 -0.11 7.83 4.08
N LEU A 160 -1.17 7.40 4.77
CA LEU A 160 -1.96 8.30 5.59
C LEU A 160 -1.17 8.78 6.80
N GLU A 161 -0.45 7.89 7.50
CA GLU A 161 0.35 8.27 8.66
C GLU A 161 1.47 9.26 8.32
N GLN A 162 2.21 9.05 7.23
CA GLN A 162 3.24 9.99 6.80
C GLN A 162 2.63 11.33 6.34
N GLY A 163 1.40 11.30 5.82
CA GLY A 163 0.63 12.50 5.49
C GLY A 163 0.11 13.26 6.71
N ALA A 164 -0.06 12.60 7.87
CA ALA A 164 -0.53 13.24 9.08
C ALA A 164 0.49 14.19 9.72
N GLY A 165 1.78 14.00 9.44
CA GLY A 165 2.85 14.84 9.96
C GLY A 165 3.19 14.54 11.42
N SER A 166 2.95 15.48 12.33
CA SER A 166 3.37 15.34 13.73
C SER A 166 2.40 14.47 14.54
N PRO A 167 2.88 13.47 15.31
CA PRO A 167 2.04 12.65 16.17
C PRO A 167 1.24 13.42 17.22
N ALA A 168 1.67 14.63 17.57
CA ALA A 168 1.00 15.51 18.53
C ALA A 168 -0.15 16.32 17.92
N SER A 169 -0.37 16.26 16.59
CA SER A 169 -1.40 17.06 15.93
C SER A 169 -2.79 16.42 16.04
N GLU A 170 -3.83 17.25 16.09
CA GLU A 170 -5.23 16.80 15.99
C GLU A 170 -5.47 16.05 14.68
N PHE A 171 -4.89 16.54 13.58
CA PHE A 171 -4.97 15.89 12.27
C PHE A 171 -4.41 14.46 12.30
N HIS A 172 -3.27 14.23 12.99
CA HIS A 172 -2.73 12.88 13.19
C HIS A 172 -3.65 11.98 13.99
N THR A 173 -4.33 12.54 15.00
CA THR A 173 -5.32 11.79 15.77
C THR A 173 -6.52 11.39 14.90
N SER A 174 -7.01 12.30 14.05
CA SER A 174 -8.07 12.00 13.06
C SER A 174 -7.64 10.92 12.07
N ILE A 175 -6.42 11.00 11.53
CA ILE A 175 -5.87 9.98 10.63
C ILE A 175 -5.76 8.62 11.32
N CYS A 176 -5.32 8.57 12.58
CA CYS A 176 -5.30 7.34 13.36
C CYS A 176 -6.70 6.72 13.50
N ALA A 177 -7.73 7.54 13.73
CA ALA A 177 -9.11 7.07 13.82
C ALA A 177 -9.59 6.50 12.48
N ILE A 178 -9.36 7.21 11.38
CA ILE A 178 -9.67 6.76 10.02
C ILE A 178 -9.01 5.40 9.71
N LEU A 179 -7.73 5.24 10.06
CA LEU A 179 -7.02 3.97 9.89
C LEU A 179 -7.60 2.85 10.74
N THR A 180 -7.99 3.15 11.98
CA THR A 180 -8.62 2.17 12.87
C THR A 180 -9.96 1.71 12.31
N ASP A 181 -10.80 2.62 11.83
CA ASP A 181 -12.10 2.32 11.21
C ASP A 181 -11.94 1.52 9.92
N PHE A 182 -10.96 1.89 9.08
CA PHE A 182 -10.60 1.16 7.86
C PHE A 182 -10.24 -0.31 8.18
N TRP A 183 -9.37 -0.52 9.17
CA TRP A 183 -8.98 -1.87 9.58
C TRP A 183 -10.10 -2.64 10.26
N ALA A 184 -10.92 -1.99 11.09
CA ALA A 184 -12.10 -2.60 11.70
C ALA A 184 -13.10 -3.11 10.63
N LYS A 185 -13.20 -2.41 9.50
CA LYS A 185 -14.07 -2.79 8.38
C LYS A 185 -13.53 -3.97 7.56
N ILE A 186 -12.22 -4.11 7.39
CA ILE A 186 -11.63 -5.17 6.54
C ILE A 186 -11.29 -6.44 7.32
N THR A 187 -10.95 -6.32 8.59
CA THR A 187 -10.51 -7.45 9.42
C THR A 187 -11.51 -8.61 9.48
N PRO A 188 -12.84 -8.38 9.60
CA PRO A 188 -13.82 -9.47 9.56
C PRO A 188 -13.77 -10.29 8.27
N ALA A 189 -13.58 -9.65 7.11
CA ALA A 189 -13.45 -10.33 5.83
C ALA A 189 -12.15 -11.15 5.75
N ILE A 190 -11.05 -10.64 6.32
CA ILE A 190 -9.79 -11.41 6.46
C ILE A 190 -9.99 -12.62 7.38
N LEU A 191 -10.74 -12.49 8.47
CA LEU A 191 -11.05 -13.61 9.37
C LEU A 191 -11.87 -14.69 8.66
N GLN A 192 -12.88 -14.29 7.90
CA GLN A 192 -13.64 -15.21 7.06
C GLN A 192 -12.72 -15.91 6.06
N LEU A 193 -11.81 -15.17 5.42
CA LEU A 193 -10.82 -15.74 4.50
C LEU A 193 -10.00 -16.88 5.14
N VAL A 194 -9.50 -16.63 6.36
CA VAL A 194 -8.68 -17.58 7.12
C VAL A 194 -9.45 -18.84 7.53
N SER A 195 -10.78 -18.76 7.66
CA SER A 195 -11.59 -19.92 8.06
C SER A 195 -11.84 -20.92 6.92
N HIS A 196 -11.64 -20.53 5.65
CA HIS A 196 -11.88 -21.41 4.50
C HIS A 196 -10.92 -22.60 4.41
N SER A 197 -9.62 -22.43 4.71
CA SER A 197 -8.66 -23.53 4.68
C SER A 197 -7.40 -23.23 5.49
N LYS A 198 -6.71 -24.29 5.93
CA LYS A 198 -5.43 -24.19 6.65
C LYS A 198 -4.36 -23.45 5.83
N VAL A 199 -4.21 -23.79 4.54
CA VAL A 199 -3.21 -23.19 3.66
C VAL A 199 -3.43 -21.68 3.51
N LEU A 200 -4.70 -21.27 3.41
CA LEU A 200 -5.06 -19.86 3.32
C LEU A 200 -4.82 -19.13 4.64
N GLY A 201 -5.11 -19.78 5.77
CA GLY A 201 -4.76 -19.26 7.10
C GLY A 201 -3.26 -19.02 7.27
N GLU A 202 -2.41 -19.96 6.86
CA GLU A 202 -0.95 -19.81 6.90
C GLU A 202 -0.46 -18.68 5.99
N MET A 203 -1.02 -18.58 4.78
CA MET A 203 -0.70 -17.50 3.84
C MET A 203 -1.06 -16.11 4.41
N VAL A 204 -2.27 -15.95 4.92
CA VAL A 204 -2.73 -14.70 5.53
C VAL A 204 -1.90 -14.35 6.75
N ALA A 205 -1.58 -15.32 7.61
CA ALA A 205 -0.73 -15.10 8.77
C ALA A 205 0.67 -14.58 8.37
N LEU A 206 1.28 -15.15 7.32
CA LEU A 206 2.56 -14.66 6.79
C LEU A 206 2.47 -13.23 6.25
N HIS A 207 1.40 -12.90 5.54
CA HIS A 207 1.21 -11.55 5.00
C HIS A 207 0.91 -10.52 6.10
N LEU A 208 0.13 -10.90 7.11
CA LEU A 208 -0.14 -10.07 8.28
C LEU A 208 1.12 -9.84 9.12
N MET A 209 1.95 -10.86 9.30
CA MET A 209 3.27 -10.70 9.91
C MET A 209 4.17 -9.75 9.11
N SER A 210 4.20 -9.89 7.78
CA SER A 210 4.95 -8.97 6.92
C SER A 210 4.43 -7.52 6.99
N LEU A 211 3.13 -7.31 7.20
CA LEU A 211 2.54 -6.00 7.46
C LEU A 211 3.05 -5.43 8.78
N MET A 212 2.99 -6.20 9.86
CA MET A 212 3.43 -5.75 11.19
C MET A 212 4.92 -5.35 11.18
N GLU A 213 5.77 -6.15 10.54
CA GLU A 213 7.20 -5.85 10.41
C GLU A 213 7.46 -4.61 9.54
N ALA A 214 6.70 -4.42 8.47
CA ALA A 214 6.79 -3.22 7.64
C ALA A 214 6.45 -1.96 8.43
N LEU A 215 5.37 -2.01 9.22
CA LEU A 215 4.97 -0.91 10.09
C LEU A 215 6.01 -0.66 11.19
N GLN A 216 6.57 -1.72 11.78
CA GLN A 216 7.61 -1.60 12.79
C GLN A 216 8.92 -1.02 12.23
N GLU A 217 9.40 -1.47 11.07
CA GLU A 217 10.58 -0.91 10.39
C GLU A 217 10.40 0.57 10.08
N CYS A 218 9.19 0.96 9.68
CA CYS A 218 8.83 2.35 9.40
C CYS A 218 8.47 3.16 10.66
N GLN A 219 8.59 2.56 11.86
CA GLN A 219 8.29 3.19 13.15
C GLN A 219 6.87 3.76 13.23
N SER A 220 5.90 3.04 12.66
CA SER A 220 4.48 3.43 12.65
C SER A 220 3.92 3.49 14.08
N SER A 221 3.43 4.66 14.46
CA SER A 221 2.73 4.93 15.72
C SER A 221 1.36 4.25 15.80
N VAL A 222 0.78 3.87 14.66
CA VAL A 222 -0.55 3.24 14.58
C VAL A 222 -0.47 1.72 14.84
N LEU A 223 0.72 1.12 14.77
CA LEU A 223 0.90 -0.33 14.89
C LEU A 223 0.31 -0.89 16.18
N THR A 224 0.63 -0.29 17.33
CA THR A 224 0.14 -0.75 18.64
C THR A 224 -1.37 -0.65 18.77
N LYS A 225 -2.00 0.31 18.10
CA LYS A 225 -3.46 0.47 18.06
C LYS A 225 -4.15 -0.60 17.20
N LEU A 226 -3.46 -1.11 16.18
CA LEU A 226 -4.02 -2.10 15.25
C LEU A 226 -3.83 -3.55 15.70
N ILE A 227 -2.80 -3.84 16.52
CA ILE A 227 -2.55 -5.20 17.03
C ILE A 227 -3.81 -5.84 17.66
N PRO A 228 -4.59 -5.16 18.52
CA PRO A 228 -5.81 -5.74 19.07
C PRO A 228 -6.85 -6.13 18.02
N LEU A 229 -6.96 -5.38 16.91
CA LEU A 229 -7.88 -5.73 15.81
C LEU A 229 -7.42 -7.00 15.10
N TRP A 230 -6.12 -7.19 14.95
CA TRP A 230 -5.55 -8.35 14.27
C TRP A 230 -5.38 -9.59 15.14
N ALA A 231 -5.50 -9.43 16.46
CA ALA A 231 -5.37 -10.52 17.42
C ALA A 231 -6.23 -11.74 17.04
N PRO A 232 -7.53 -11.63 16.70
CA PRO A 232 -8.30 -12.79 16.26
C PRO A 232 -7.70 -13.48 15.04
N VAL A 233 -7.16 -12.75 14.05
CA VAL A 233 -6.60 -13.34 12.82
C VAL A 233 -5.34 -14.15 13.15
N LEU A 234 -4.48 -13.59 14.01
CA LEU A 234 -3.25 -14.21 14.46
C LEU A 234 -3.51 -15.40 15.39
N TYR A 235 -4.48 -15.27 16.30
CA TYR A 235 -4.70 -16.24 17.36
C TYR A 235 -5.60 -17.41 16.95
N THR A 236 -6.48 -17.24 15.95
CA THR A 236 -7.25 -18.35 15.38
C THR A 236 -6.33 -19.45 14.82
N GLN A 237 -5.10 -19.09 14.43
CA GLN A 237 -4.07 -20.02 13.96
C GLN A 237 -3.02 -20.36 15.03
N HIS A 238 -3.08 -19.81 16.25
CA HIS A 238 -1.96 -19.81 17.20
C HIS A 238 -1.45 -21.20 17.59
N ALA A 239 -2.36 -22.16 17.83
CA ALA A 239 -2.00 -23.54 18.16
C ALA A 239 -1.29 -24.28 17.01
N LYS A 240 -1.32 -23.72 15.80
CA LYS A 240 -0.82 -24.30 14.55
C LYS A 240 0.29 -23.45 13.91
N MET A 241 0.63 -22.29 14.48
CA MET A 241 1.68 -21.42 13.92
C MET A 241 3.07 -22.00 14.17
N PRO A 242 3.95 -22.05 13.16
CA PRO A 242 5.34 -22.42 13.34
C PRO A 242 6.03 -21.55 14.41
N GLY A 243 6.90 -22.14 15.23
CA GLY A 243 7.58 -21.43 16.33
C GLY A 243 8.32 -20.16 15.91
N GLN A 244 8.84 -20.12 14.68
CA GLN A 244 9.47 -18.92 14.11
C GLN A 244 8.50 -17.74 13.95
N LEU A 245 7.23 -17.97 13.61
CA LEU A 245 6.23 -16.89 13.51
C LEU A 245 5.84 -16.36 14.89
N LEU A 246 5.78 -17.23 15.90
CA LEU A 246 5.52 -16.83 17.28
C LEU A 246 6.61 -15.93 17.84
N VAL A 247 7.88 -16.23 17.55
CA VAL A 247 9.01 -15.38 17.96
C VAL A 247 8.94 -14.00 17.29
N ARG A 248 8.64 -13.95 15.99
CA ARG A 248 8.48 -12.69 15.26
C ARG A 248 7.30 -11.87 15.75
N LEU A 249 6.17 -12.53 16.06
CA LEU A 249 4.99 -11.87 16.63
C LEU A 249 5.31 -11.24 17.99
N ARG A 250 5.98 -11.99 18.89
CA ARG A 250 6.43 -11.46 20.18
C ARG A 250 7.37 -10.27 19.98
N ALA A 251 8.34 -10.35 19.07
CA ALA A 251 9.23 -9.24 18.77
C ALA A 251 8.50 -7.97 18.28
N CYS A 252 7.34 -8.11 17.61
CA CYS A 252 6.50 -6.98 17.23
C CYS A 252 5.69 -6.42 18.41
N GLN A 253 5.22 -7.30 19.31
CA GLN A 253 4.42 -6.93 20.49
C GLN A 253 5.27 -6.29 21.59
N ASP A 254 6.50 -6.78 21.75
CA ASP A 254 7.47 -6.34 22.76
C ASP A 254 8.30 -5.13 22.27
N ALA A 255 8.08 -4.67 21.04
CA ALA A 255 8.81 -3.54 20.48
C ALA A 255 8.55 -2.27 21.32
N PRO A 256 9.60 -1.50 21.68
CA PRO A 256 9.41 -0.25 22.38
C PRO A 256 8.56 0.71 21.52
N PRO A 257 7.70 1.54 22.14
CA PRO A 257 6.96 2.54 21.40
C PRO A 257 7.93 3.44 20.62
N PRO A 258 7.55 3.93 19.41
CA PRO A 258 8.40 4.83 18.66
C PRO A 258 8.76 6.03 19.54
N SER A 259 10.06 6.31 19.67
CA SER A 259 10.59 7.30 20.61
C SER A 259 9.96 8.67 20.37
N VAL A 260 9.29 9.21 21.38
CA VAL A 260 8.59 10.51 21.34
C VAL A 260 9.58 11.69 21.38
N ASP A 261 10.86 11.43 21.68
CA ASP A 261 11.92 12.44 21.69
C ASP A 261 12.28 12.94 20.29
N ARG A 262 11.42 13.80 19.75
CA ARG A 262 11.82 14.89 18.85
C ARG A 262 12.34 16.08 19.68
N SER A 263 13.28 15.84 20.58
CA SER A 263 14.02 16.97 21.16
C SER A 263 15.04 17.45 20.12
N PRO A 264 15.06 18.74 19.74
CA PRO A 264 16.21 19.27 19.03
C PRO A 264 17.36 19.25 20.02
N CYS A 265 18.39 18.43 19.78
CA CYS A 265 19.61 18.47 20.59
C CYS A 265 20.10 19.93 20.69
N PRO A 266 20.28 20.48 21.90
CA PRO A 266 21.00 21.74 22.06
C PRO A 266 22.49 21.41 21.98
N SER A 267 23.02 21.29 20.77
CA SER A 267 24.45 21.08 20.55
C SER A 267 24.89 21.72 19.25
N GLY A 268 25.26 23.00 19.37
CA GLY A 268 26.21 23.81 18.58
C GLY A 268 26.90 23.27 17.34
N SER A 269 26.23 22.57 16.43
CA SER A 269 26.74 22.26 15.09
C SER A 269 25.73 22.73 14.03
N LEU A 270 26.19 23.65 13.20
CA LEU A 270 25.45 24.17 12.05
C LEU A 270 25.28 23.03 11.03
N GLY A 271 24.08 22.43 11.01
CA GLY A 271 23.55 21.74 9.84
C GLY A 271 23.42 20.22 9.94
N GLN A 272 22.31 19.73 10.51
CA GLN A 272 21.38 18.77 9.87
C GLN A 272 20.38 18.22 10.90
N PRO A 273 19.06 18.38 10.70
CA PRO A 273 18.08 17.55 11.40
C PRO A 273 17.97 16.20 10.67
N THR A 274 18.79 15.21 11.04
CA THR A 274 18.64 13.85 10.51
C THR A 274 17.42 13.18 11.15
N SER A 275 16.27 13.31 10.48
CA SER A 275 15.09 12.47 10.70
C SER A 275 15.43 11.01 10.43
N VAL A 276 15.67 10.22 11.48
CA VAL A 276 16.02 8.78 11.41
C VAL A 276 14.87 7.93 10.84
N ALA A 277 13.64 8.47 10.77
CA ALA A 277 12.46 7.76 10.21
C ALA A 277 12.44 7.72 8.67
N LEU A 278 12.93 8.76 7.98
CA LEU A 278 12.93 8.82 6.52
C LEU A 278 13.82 7.74 5.85
N PRO A 279 15.03 7.43 6.38
CA PRO A 279 15.88 6.36 5.85
C PRO A 279 15.25 4.97 5.88
N SER A 280 14.53 4.62 6.97
CA SER A 280 13.88 3.30 7.07
C SER A 280 12.70 3.18 6.11
N LEU A 281 11.86 4.21 6.02
CA LEU A 281 10.76 4.28 5.04
C LEU A 281 11.29 4.18 3.61
N SER A 282 12.34 4.93 3.26
CA SER A 282 12.97 4.87 1.93
C SER A 282 13.50 3.48 1.62
N ARG A 283 14.17 2.82 2.58
CA ARG A 283 14.68 1.45 2.40
C ARG A 283 13.54 0.45 2.20
N TRP A 284 12.47 0.56 2.99
CA TRP A 284 11.29 -0.27 2.85
C TRP A 284 10.63 -0.06 1.48
N LEU A 285 10.40 1.18 1.06
CA LEU A 285 9.81 1.53 -0.24
C LEU A 285 10.60 0.95 -1.41
N HIS A 286 11.94 1.03 -1.39
CA HIS A 286 12.76 0.43 -2.46
C HIS A 286 12.57 -1.08 -2.57
N ARG A 287 12.55 -1.80 -1.43
CA ARG A 287 12.30 -3.25 -1.43
C ARG A 287 10.88 -3.58 -1.86
N LEU A 288 9.92 -2.76 -1.45
CA LEU A 288 8.52 -2.89 -1.80
C LEU A 288 8.28 -2.67 -3.29
N GLN A 289 8.85 -1.62 -3.87
CA GLN A 289 8.80 -1.33 -5.30
C GLN A 289 9.30 -2.52 -6.12
N PHE A 290 10.45 -3.09 -5.73
CA PHE A 290 10.98 -4.29 -6.38
C PHE A 290 10.00 -5.46 -6.27
N LYS A 291 9.48 -5.74 -5.07
CA LYS A 291 8.51 -6.81 -4.83
C LYS A 291 7.23 -6.63 -5.65
N MET A 292 6.69 -5.41 -5.70
CA MET A 292 5.52 -5.07 -6.51
C MET A 292 5.76 -5.35 -8.00
N GLY A 293 6.93 -4.96 -8.52
CA GLY A 293 7.32 -5.25 -9.90
C GLY A 293 7.36 -6.75 -10.20
N GLN A 294 7.92 -7.55 -9.29
CA GLN A 294 7.99 -9.01 -9.43
C GLN A 294 6.60 -9.68 -9.37
N ILE A 295 5.76 -9.28 -8.42
CA ILE A 295 4.39 -9.80 -8.28
C ILE A 295 3.56 -9.49 -9.53
N GLU A 296 3.72 -8.29 -10.10
CA GLU A 296 3.01 -7.88 -11.29
C GLU A 296 3.48 -8.64 -12.55
N MET A 297 4.78 -8.91 -12.69
CA MET A 297 5.28 -9.81 -13.74
C MET A 297 4.70 -11.22 -13.64
N GLN A 298 4.63 -11.77 -12.42
CA GLN A 298 4.01 -13.09 -12.18
C GLN A 298 2.51 -13.07 -12.48
N SER A 299 1.82 -11.99 -12.10
CA SER A 299 0.39 -11.81 -12.37
C SER A 299 0.10 -11.67 -13.87
N SER A 300 0.95 -10.94 -14.59
CA SER A 300 0.90 -10.80 -16.06
C SER A 300 1.02 -12.15 -16.75
N ALA A 301 1.97 -12.99 -16.32
CA ALA A 301 2.13 -14.35 -16.85
C ALA A 301 0.92 -15.24 -16.52
N ALA A 302 0.37 -15.16 -15.31
CA ALA A 302 -0.78 -15.95 -14.90
C ALA A 302 -2.05 -15.64 -15.73
N ILE A 303 -2.30 -14.37 -16.06
CA ILE A 303 -3.48 -13.94 -16.82
C ILE A 303 -3.48 -14.51 -18.25
N GLN A 304 -2.31 -14.71 -18.86
CA GLN A 304 -2.20 -15.34 -20.18
C GLN A 304 -2.74 -16.79 -20.22
N PHE A 305 -2.85 -17.46 -19.06
CA PHE A 305 -3.38 -18.83 -18.97
C PHE A 305 -4.90 -18.88 -18.75
N TYR A 306 -5.56 -17.75 -18.43
CA TYR A 306 -7.01 -17.67 -18.20
C TYR A 306 -7.80 -17.08 -19.38
N SER A 307 -7.12 -16.73 -20.48
CA SER A 307 -7.74 -16.19 -21.70
C SER A 307 -8.07 -17.28 -22.73
N VAL A 308 -8.74 -18.36 -22.30
CA VAL A 308 -9.30 -19.41 -23.18
C VAL A 308 -10.82 -19.36 -23.12
#